data_AF-A0A3B0PE49-F1
#
_entry.id   AF-A0A3B0PE49-F1
#
_cell.length_a   1.000
_cell.length_b   1.000
_cell.length_c   1.000
_cell.angle_alpha   90.00
_cell.angle_beta   90.00
_cell.angle_gamma   90.00
#
_symmetry.space_group_name_H-M   'P 1'
#
loop_
_entity.id
_entity.type
_entity.pdbx_description
1 polymer ?
#
loop_
_entity_poly.entity_id
_entity_poly.type
_entity_poly.pdbx_seq_one_letter_code
_entity_poly.pdbx_strand_id
1 'polypeptide(L)'
;MANLDHVVLVFSIKDPQLNLKQLFKFMVYFESQLGFKPLIVFSKLDLDHDQNEFKKIVEALEQINYQVFKLNEPDDFLRLKNLLFNKVTIFCGHSGVGKSTLLKRLDNSLDIW
;
A
#
# COMPACT_ATOMS: atom_id res chain seq x y z
N MET A 1 -16.61 13.54 -8.06
CA MET A 1 -15.43 13.33 -7.22
C MET A 1 -14.29 14.11 -7.83
N ALA A 2 -13.60 14.94 -7.04
CA ALA A 2 -12.49 15.78 -7.48
C ALA A 2 -11.30 14.91 -7.91
N ASN A 3 -10.52 15.36 -8.89
CA ASN A 3 -9.34 14.72 -9.52
C ASN A 3 -8.53 13.80 -8.58
N LEU A 4 -8.97 12.56 -8.36
CA LEU A 4 -8.25 11.57 -7.56
C LEU A 4 -7.43 10.72 -8.50
N ASP A 5 -6.11 10.79 -8.39
CA ASP A 5 -5.20 10.04 -9.25
C ASP A 5 -4.93 8.63 -8.70
N HIS A 6 -4.79 8.50 -7.38
CA HIS A 6 -4.38 7.24 -6.74
C HIS A 6 -5.12 6.94 -5.45
N VAL A 7 -5.37 5.64 -5.22
CA VAL A 7 -5.65 5.10 -3.89
C VAL A 7 -4.55 4.11 -3.54
N VAL A 8 -3.94 4.29 -2.38
CA VAL A 8 -2.90 3.42 -1.83
C VAL A 8 -3.49 2.63 -0.68
N LEU A 9 -3.63 1.32 -0.88
CA LEU A 9 -4.03 0.35 0.13
C LEU A 9 -2.80 -0.09 0.92
N VAL A 10 -2.69 0.36 2.17
CA VAL A 10 -1.59 0.02 3.07
C VAL A 10 -2.00 -1.13 3.98
N PHE A 11 -1.25 -2.22 3.89
CA PHE A 11 -1.38 -3.40 4.74
C PHE A 11 -0.04 -3.72 5.42
N SER A 12 -0.11 -4.24 6.65
CA SER A 12 1.05 -4.81 7.34
C SER A 12 1.07 -6.31 7.08
N ILE A 13 2.26 -6.89 6.96
CA ILE A 13 2.36 -8.35 6.78
C ILE A 13 2.15 -9.12 8.09
N LYS A 14 2.40 -8.49 9.25
CA LYS A 14 2.43 -9.22 10.54
C LYS A 14 1.73 -8.55 11.70
N ASP A 15 1.84 -7.23 11.84
CA ASP A 15 1.20 -6.51 12.94
C ASP A 15 0.49 -5.24 12.44
N PRO A 16 -0.85 -5.21 12.38
CA PRO A 16 -1.74 -6.38 12.45
C PRO A 16 -1.45 -7.36 11.30
N GLN A 17 -1.76 -8.64 11.50
CA GLN A 17 -1.54 -9.69 10.50
C GLN A 17 -2.30 -9.39 9.20
N LEU A 18 -1.70 -9.72 8.07
CA LEU A 18 -2.29 -9.50 6.75
C LEU A 18 -3.66 -10.20 6.64
N ASN A 19 -4.72 -9.40 6.55
CA ASN A 19 -6.09 -9.88 6.34
C ASN A 19 -6.45 -9.82 4.84
N LEU A 20 -6.25 -10.93 4.12
CA LEU A 20 -6.53 -11.03 2.70
C LEU A 20 -8.00 -10.76 2.35
N LYS A 21 -8.94 -11.22 3.19
CA LYS A 21 -10.38 -10.98 2.97
C LYS A 21 -10.68 -9.49 2.94
N GLN A 22 -10.00 -8.71 3.76
CA GLN A 22 -10.17 -7.27 3.77
C GLN A 22 -9.45 -6.55 2.64
N LEU A 23 -8.24 -6.99 2.29
CA LEU A 23 -7.54 -6.50 1.11
C LEU A 23 -8.44 -6.64 -0.13
N PHE A 24 -9.00 -7.82 -0.37
CA PHE A 24 -9.91 -8.05 -1.49
C PHE A 24 -11.18 -7.20 -1.45
N LYS A 25 -11.77 -7.01 -0.26
CA LYS A 25 -12.92 -6.09 -0.12
C LYS A 25 -12.58 -4.66 -0.55
N PHE A 26 -11.43 -4.14 -0.14
CA PHE A 26 -11.00 -2.80 -0.54
C PHE A 26 -10.64 -2.73 -2.02
N MET A 27 -9.96 -3.73 -2.56
CA MET A 27 -9.67 -3.81 -4.00
C MET A 27 -10.95 -3.70 -4.83
N VAL A 28 -11.93 -4.56 -4.58
CA VAL A 28 -13.23 -4.55 -5.29
C VAL A 28 -13.96 -3.23 -5.08
N TYR A 29 -13.98 -2.71 -3.85
CA TYR A 29 -14.65 -1.44 -3.55
C TYR A 29 -14.04 -0.29 -4.35
N PHE A 30 -12.73 -0.05 -4.24
CA PHE A 30 -12.09 1.08 -4.93
C PHE A 30 -12.10 0.93 -6.43
N GLU A 31 -11.88 -0.28 -6.96
CA GLU A 31 -11.99 -0.52 -8.41
C GLU A 31 -13.40 -0.19 -8.92
N SER A 32 -14.45 -0.54 -8.17
CA SER A 32 -15.84 -0.22 -8.52
C SER A 32 -16.19 1.27 -8.45
N GLN A 33 -15.54 2.03 -7.56
CA GLN A 33 -15.83 3.45 -7.34
C GLN A 33 -15.01 4.39 -8.24
N LEU A 34 -13.80 3.96 -8.63
CA LEU A 34 -12.81 4.82 -9.28
C LEU A 34 -12.61 4.51 -10.76
N GLY A 35 -12.92 3.29 -11.20
CA GLY A 35 -12.64 2.85 -12.58
C GLY A 35 -11.16 2.55 -12.84
N PHE A 36 -10.30 2.61 -11.82
CA PHE A 36 -8.89 2.20 -11.89
C PHE A 36 -8.49 1.38 -10.65
N LYS A 37 -7.43 0.58 -10.79
CA LYS A 37 -6.94 -0.29 -9.72
C LYS A 37 -6.18 0.51 -8.66
N PRO A 38 -6.44 0.28 -7.36
CA PRO A 38 -5.64 0.87 -6.32
C PRO A 38 -4.21 0.28 -6.31
N LEU A 39 -3.26 1.08 -5.82
CA LEU A 39 -1.91 0.64 -5.50
C LEU A 39 -1.93 -0.12 -4.18
N ILE A 40 -1.16 -1.20 -4.07
CA ILE A 40 -1.05 -1.98 -2.84
C ILE A 40 0.34 -1.75 -2.25
N VAL A 41 0.39 -1.35 -0.99
CA VAL A 41 1.63 -1.18 -0.23
C VAL A 41 1.63 -2.15 0.93
N PHE A 42 2.68 -2.97 1.00
CA PHE A 42 2.96 -3.80 2.16
C PHE A 42 4.05 -3.17 3.01
N SER A 43 3.78 -3.11 4.31
CA SER A 43 4.66 -2.55 5.35
C SER A 43 5.01 -3.60 6.40
N LYS A 44 5.94 -3.24 7.28
CA LYS A 44 6.45 -4.08 8.38
C LYS A 44 7.00 -5.43 7.90
N LEU A 45 7.58 -5.42 6.70
CA LEU A 45 8.18 -6.57 6.04
C LEU A 45 9.33 -7.17 6.86
N ASP A 46 9.98 -6.34 7.67
CA ASP A 46 11.02 -6.69 8.64
C ASP A 46 10.53 -7.63 9.76
N LEU A 47 9.22 -7.69 10.04
CA LEU A 47 8.69 -8.51 11.12
C LEU A 47 8.52 -9.98 10.74
N ASP A 48 8.62 -10.33 9.45
CA ASP A 48 8.41 -11.70 8.98
C ASP A 48 9.68 -12.33 8.40
N HIS A 49 10.13 -13.39 9.07
CA HIS A 49 11.34 -14.13 8.72
C HIS A 49 11.08 -15.20 7.65
N ASP A 50 9.84 -15.67 7.48
CA ASP A 50 9.44 -16.61 6.42
C ASP A 50 8.44 -15.96 5.48
N GLN A 51 8.96 -15.32 4.43
CA GLN A 51 8.16 -14.57 3.47
C GLN A 51 7.64 -15.42 2.30
N ASN A 52 7.70 -16.76 2.37
CA ASN A 52 7.30 -17.62 1.26
C ASN A 52 5.81 -17.47 0.90
N GLU A 53 4.93 -17.42 1.90
CA GLU A 53 3.50 -17.18 1.67
C GLU A 53 3.24 -15.76 1.16
N PHE A 54 3.91 -14.77 1.77
CA PHE A 54 3.82 -13.38 1.35
C PHE A 54 4.23 -13.20 -0.12
N LYS A 55 5.33 -13.85 -0.55
CA LYS A 55 5.79 -13.81 -1.94
C LYS A 55 4.75 -14.36 -2.91
N LYS A 56 4.10 -15.49 -2.59
CA LYS A 56 3.00 -16.05 -3.41
C LYS A 56 1.82 -15.10 -3.52
N ILE A 57 1.49 -14.39 -2.43
CA ILE A 57 0.42 -13.38 -2.44
C ILE A 57 0.78 -12.22 -3.37
N VAL A 58 2.00 -11.70 -3.27
CA VAL A 58 2.48 -10.62 -4.15
C VAL A 58 2.46 -11.04 -5.61
N GLU A 59 3.00 -12.22 -5.92
CA GLU A 59 3.00 -12.77 -7.29
C GLU A 59 1.57 -12.90 -7.84
N ALA A 60 0.63 -13.41 -7.04
CA ALA A 60 -0.76 -13.53 -7.44
C ALA A 60 -1.41 -12.16 -7.72
N LEU A 61 -1.11 -11.13 -6.91
CA LEU A 61 -1.61 -9.77 -7.12
C LEU A 61 -1.01 -9.13 -8.38
N GLU A 62 0.28 -9.31 -8.62
CA GLU A 62 0.96 -8.81 -9.81
C GLU A 62 0.47 -9.49 -11.09
N GLN A 63 0.16 -10.80 -11.04
CA GLN A 63 -0.44 -11.56 -12.15
C GLN A 63 -1.81 -11.02 -12.58
N ILE A 64 -2.57 -10.43 -11.65
CA ILE A 64 -3.84 -9.75 -11.96
C ILE A 64 -3.65 -8.23 -12.16
N ASN A 65 -2.43 -7.80 -12.52
CA ASN A 65 -2.04 -6.43 -12.88
C ASN A 65 -2.24 -5.40 -11.76
N TYR A 66 -2.18 -5.80 -10.48
CA TYR A 66 -2.08 -4.84 -9.39
C TYR A 66 -0.63 -4.40 -9.20
N GLN A 67 -0.43 -3.11 -9.00
CA GLN A 67 0.88 -2.57 -8.66
C GLN A 67 1.11 -2.74 -7.16
N VAL A 68 2.11 -3.56 -6.82
CA VAL A 68 2.47 -3.87 -5.44
C VAL A 68 3.80 -3.23 -5.08
N PHE A 69 3.85 -2.55 -3.94
CA PHE A 69 5.04 -1.94 -3.36
C PHE A 69 5.40 -2.67 -2.08
N LYS A 70 6.60 -3.26 -2.05
CA LYS A 70 7.22 -3.86 -0.87
C LYS A 70 8.20 -2.85 -0.32
N LEU A 71 7.86 -2.11 0.73
CA LEU A 71 8.68 -0.99 1.18
C LEU A 71 9.79 -1.44 2.14
N ASN A 72 10.86 -2.00 1.59
CA ASN A 72 12.03 -2.47 2.35
C ASN A 72 13.24 -1.57 2.20
N GLU A 73 13.50 -1.13 0.97
CA GLU A 73 14.72 -0.42 0.62
C GLU A 73 14.41 1.05 0.31
N PRO A 74 15.38 1.97 0.49
CA PRO A 74 15.19 3.39 0.15
C PRO A 74 14.67 3.62 -1.28
N ASP A 75 15.09 2.78 -2.23
CA ASP A 75 14.68 2.87 -3.63
C ASP A 75 13.18 2.55 -3.82
N ASP A 76 12.60 1.66 -3.01
CA ASP A 76 11.16 1.37 -3.04
C ASP A 76 10.35 2.60 -2.64
N PHE A 77 10.80 3.32 -1.61
CA PHE A 77 10.19 4.57 -1.17
C PHE A 77 10.32 5.67 -2.22
N LEU A 78 11.49 5.77 -2.86
CA LEU A 78 11.70 6.75 -3.93
C LEU A 78 10.79 6.47 -5.13
N ARG A 79 10.65 5.21 -5.54
CA ARG A 79 9.75 4.80 -6.63
C ARG A 79 8.30 5.15 -6.31
N LEU A 80 7.84 4.84 -5.10
CA LEU A 80 6.49 5.21 -4.66
C LEU A 80 6.33 6.73 -4.63
N LYS A 81 7.29 7.47 -4.06
CA LYS A 81 7.26 8.93 -3.99
C LYS A 81 7.16 9.57 -5.38
N ASN A 82 7.96 9.10 -6.33
CA ASN A 82 7.96 9.59 -7.71
C ASN A 82 6.62 9.30 -8.40
N LEU A 83 6.03 8.13 -8.16
CA LEU A 83 4.70 7.78 -8.71
C LEU A 83 3.61 8.73 -8.18
N LEU A 84 3.68 9.09 -6.90
CA LEU A 84 2.68 9.92 -6.24
C LEU A 84 2.95 11.44 -6.37
N PHE A 85 4.04 11.84 -7.01
CA PHE A 85 4.48 13.23 -7.06
C PHE A 85 3.49 14.09 -7.86
N ASN A 86 3.02 15.20 -7.26
CA ASN A 86 2.03 16.11 -7.85
C ASN A 86 0.69 15.41 -8.22
N LYS A 87 0.32 14.37 -7.46
CA LYS A 87 -0.88 13.56 -7.64
C LYS A 87 -1.76 13.59 -6.39
N VAL A 88 -3.07 13.68 -6.57
CA VAL A 88 -4.01 13.56 -5.45
C VAL A 88 -4.11 12.09 -5.09
N THR A 89 -3.64 11.74 -3.90
CA THR A 89 -3.55 10.35 -3.44
C THR A 89 -4.25 10.17 -2.10
N ILE A 90 -5.11 9.17 -2.00
CA ILE A 90 -5.71 8.74 -0.73
C ILE A 90 -4.98 7.50 -0.22
N PHE A 91 -4.66 7.49 1.07
CA PHE A 91 -4.11 6.31 1.75
C PHE A 91 -5.20 5.64 2.60
N CYS A 92 -5.45 4.35 2.36
CA CYS A 92 -6.46 3.56 3.07
C CYS A 92 -5.83 2.32 3.71
N GLY A 93 -6.33 1.93 4.88
CA GLY A 93 -5.84 0.77 5.62
C GLY A 93 -6.20 0.90 7.10
N HIS A 94 -6.19 -0.22 7.83
CA HIS A 94 -6.53 -0.24 9.26
C HIS A 94 -5.57 0.54 10.14
N SER A 95 -5.97 0.86 11.37
CA SER A 95 -5.04 1.40 12.36
C SER A 95 -3.87 0.42 12.60
N GLY A 96 -2.68 0.95 12.88
CA GLY A 96 -1.49 0.14 13.17
C GLY A 96 -0.73 -0.42 11.95
N VAL A 97 -1.28 -0.36 10.73
CA VAL A 97 -0.63 -0.89 9.50
C VAL A 97 0.51 -0.03 8.95
N GLY A 98 1.00 0.99 9.68
CA GLY A 98 2.15 1.80 9.24
C GLY A 98 1.85 2.96 8.28
N LYS A 99 0.58 3.38 8.10
CA LYS A 99 0.21 4.54 7.25
C LYS A 99 0.92 5.84 7.63
N SER A 100 0.90 6.23 8.91
CA SER A 100 1.54 7.48 9.37
C SER A 100 3.05 7.43 9.18
N THR A 101 3.68 6.29 9.48
CA THR A 101 5.11 6.06 9.24
C THR A 101 5.45 6.18 7.75
N LEU A 102 4.62 5.62 6.87
CA LEU A 102 4.79 5.74 5.42
C LEU A 102 4.69 7.20 4.97
N LEU A 103 3.65 7.91 5.39
CA LEU A 103 3.45 9.32 5.03
C LEU A 103 4.61 10.20 5.51
N LYS A 104 5.08 10.02 6.75
CA LYS A 104 6.27 10.71 7.27
C LYS A 104 7.50 10.45 6.39
N ARG A 105 7.73 9.20 5.96
CA ARG A 105 8.86 8.85 5.09
C ARG A 105 8.74 9.45 3.69
N LEU A 106 7.53 9.55 3.14
CA LEU A 106 7.30 10.17 1.83
C LEU A 106 7.46 11.69 1.88
N ASP A 107 6.99 12.29 2.97
CA ASP A 107 7.05 13.71 3.24
C ASP A 107 7.27 13.99 4.74
N ASN A 108 8.50 14.36 5.09
CA ASN A 108 8.90 14.67 6.45
C ASN A 108 8.27 15.97 6.99
N SER A 109 7.64 16.80 6.13
CA SER A 109 6.97 18.03 6.55
C SER A 109 5.56 17.81 7.10
N LEU A 110 5.00 16.60 6.93
CA LEU A 110 3.68 16.25 7.44
C LEU A 110 3.72 16.02 8.96
N ASP A 111 3.03 16.88 9.69
CA ASP A 111 2.90 16.79 11.16
C ASP A 111 1.75 15.85 11.56
N ILE A 112 1.98 14.56 11.34
CA ILE A 112 1.03 13.47 11.58
C ILE A 112 1.48 12.67 12.80
N TRP A 113 0.95 13.02 13.99
CA TRP A 113 1.18 12.41 15.30
C TRP A 113 1.61 10.93 15.27
#